data_AF-A0A9D2VYV4-F1
#
_entry.id   AF-A0A9D2VYV4-F1
#
_cell.length_a   1.000
_cell.length_b   1.000
_cell.length_c   1.000
_cell.angle_alpha   90.00
_cell.angle_beta   90.00
_cell.angle_gamma   90.00
#
_symmetry.space_group_name_H-M   'P 1'
#
loop_
_entity.id
_entity.type
_entity.pdbx_description
1 polymer ?
#
loop_
_entity_poly.entity_id
_entity_poly.type
_entity_poly.pdbx_seq_one_letter_code
_entity_poly.pdbx_strand_id
1 'polypeptide(L)'
;MKHWKTMFLGVSAFIFLLTLSCQTVYANSSWVWLTDRRPYQLLPAVAVFTVLFETCFIKAFLKFRNILKLFAVVLAGNLLSFLIPYAFGYLEWTQFHGNNIFEMFEHLPYYIIGPLYLIFTLVIEIPVLLKCFKKELPDIRKGAVVIGAANVITTLVVFVIERYLCYGQW
;
A
#
# COMPACT_ATOMS: atom_id res chain seq x y z
N MET A 1 -12.89 1.93 -23.49
CA MET A 1 -11.71 2.81 -23.54
C MET A 1 -11.72 3.95 -22.50
N LYS A 2 -12.89 4.47 -22.08
CA LYS A 2 -12.98 5.65 -21.18
C LYS A 2 -12.45 5.40 -19.74
N HIS A 3 -12.72 4.24 -19.16
CA HIS A 3 -12.39 3.93 -17.76
C HIS A 3 -10.89 3.71 -17.45
N TRP A 4 -10.10 3.29 -18.44
CA TRP A 4 -8.66 3.08 -18.25
C TRP A 4 -7.93 4.42 -18.15
N LYS A 5 -8.33 5.40 -18.97
CA LYS A 5 -7.75 6.75 -18.93
C LYS A 5 -7.99 7.42 -17.59
N THR A 6 -9.17 7.26 -16.99
CA THR A 6 -9.48 7.81 -15.66
C THR A 6 -8.73 7.11 -14.54
N MET A 7 -8.52 5.79 -14.61
CA MET A 7 -7.74 5.06 -13.60
C MET A 7 -6.26 5.44 -13.67
N PHE A 8 -5.69 5.51 -14.88
CA PHE A 8 -4.32 6.00 -15.09
C PHE A 8 -4.15 7.43 -14.60
N LEU A 9 -5.10 8.33 -14.89
CA LEU A 9 -5.08 9.70 -14.36
C LEU A 9 -5.11 9.73 -12.83
N GLY A 10 -5.95 8.90 -12.21
CA GLY A 10 -6.06 8.80 -10.76
C GLY A 10 -4.77 8.31 -10.11
N VAL A 11 -4.16 7.26 -10.67
CA VAL A 11 -2.85 6.74 -10.23
C VAL A 11 -1.77 7.80 -10.40
N SER A 12 -1.70 8.49 -11.55
CA SER A 12 -0.71 9.54 -11.77
C SER A 12 -0.90 10.75 -10.85
N ALA A 13 -2.15 11.15 -10.59
CA ALA A 13 -2.46 12.24 -9.66
C ALA A 13 -2.09 11.86 -8.22
N PHE A 14 -2.30 10.59 -7.84
CA PHE A 14 -1.90 10.11 -6.53
C PHE A 14 -0.37 10.01 -6.38
N ILE A 15 0.34 9.50 -7.38
CA ILE A 15 1.82 9.51 -7.39
C ILE A 15 2.33 10.96 -7.31
N PHE A 16 1.70 11.89 -8.02
CA PHE A 16 2.04 13.31 -7.95
C PHE A 16 1.79 13.89 -6.55
N LEU A 17 0.66 13.59 -5.91
CA LEU A 17 0.38 13.98 -4.52
C LEU A 17 1.40 13.39 -3.54
N LEU A 18 1.82 12.13 -3.73
CA LEU A 18 2.88 11.51 -2.94
C LEU A 18 4.21 12.28 -3.09
N THR A 19 4.58 12.68 -4.31
CA THR A 19 5.80 13.47 -4.53
C THR A 19 5.73 14.87 -3.90
N LEU A 20 4.54 15.48 -3.85
CA LEU A 20 4.33 16.78 -3.18
C LEU A 20 4.38 16.68 -1.65
N SER A 21 4.13 15.50 -1.09
CA SER A 21 4.26 15.25 0.36
C SER A 21 5.71 15.03 0.82
N CYS A 22 6.68 15.15 -0.08
CA CYS A 22 8.09 15.06 0.26
C CYS A 22 8.52 16.31 1.05
N GLN A 23 9.04 16.11 2.26
CA GLN A 23 9.53 17.20 3.11
C GLN A 23 10.95 17.60 2.71
N THR A 24 11.27 18.88 2.87
CA THR A 24 12.63 19.42 2.66
C THR A 24 13.59 18.83 3.68
N VAL A 25 14.66 18.18 3.19
CA VAL A 25 15.73 17.61 4.01
C VAL A 25 16.92 18.56 4.03
N TYR A 26 17.44 18.90 5.21
CA TYR A 26 18.68 19.66 5.36
C TYR A 26 19.83 18.72 5.74
N ALA A 27 21.06 19.04 5.34
CA ALA A 27 22.22 18.15 5.51
C ALA A 27 22.53 17.81 6.99
N ASN A 28 22.05 18.61 7.93
CA ASN A 28 22.29 18.47 9.37
C ASN A 28 21.01 18.15 10.15
N SER A 29 19.91 17.83 9.46
CA SER A 29 18.61 17.59 10.07
C SER A 29 18.37 16.09 10.21
N SER A 30 17.89 15.68 11.37
CA SER A 30 17.65 14.29 11.73
C SER A 30 16.16 14.11 11.98
N TRP A 31 15.58 13.06 11.40
CA TRP A 31 14.15 12.82 11.50
C TRP A 31 13.67 12.73 12.95
N VAL A 32 12.59 13.46 13.25
CA VAL A 32 11.89 13.37 14.52
C VAL A 32 10.38 13.25 14.27
N TRP A 33 9.78 12.24 14.89
CA TRP A 33 8.33 12.12 14.96
C TRP A 33 7.76 13.08 16.01
N LEU A 34 6.77 13.90 15.62
CA LEU A 34 6.13 14.89 16.51
C LEU A 34 4.84 14.38 17.17
N THR A 35 4.38 13.22 16.74
CA THR A 35 3.17 12.56 17.26
C THR A 35 3.56 11.35 18.08
N ASP A 36 2.78 11.02 19.11
CA ASP A 36 3.06 9.86 19.97
C ASP A 36 2.93 8.52 19.23
N ARG A 37 2.19 8.51 18.12
CA ARG A 37 1.95 7.31 17.32
C ARG A 37 2.97 7.16 16.20
N ARG A 38 3.42 5.93 16.02
CA ARG A 38 4.31 5.54 14.91
C ARG A 38 3.53 4.74 13.86
N PRO A 39 3.90 4.84 12.58
CA PRO A 39 3.25 4.09 11.50
C PRO A 39 3.12 2.59 11.79
N TYR A 40 4.16 1.95 12.33
CA TYR A 40 4.12 0.51 12.61
C TYR A 40 3.06 0.10 13.66
N GLN A 41 2.62 1.03 14.52
CA GLN A 41 1.57 0.78 15.49
C GLN A 41 0.18 0.76 14.85
N LEU A 42 0.03 1.44 13.70
CA LEU A 42 -1.21 1.43 12.92
C LEU A 42 -1.30 0.24 11.96
N LEU A 43 -0.17 -0.39 11.62
CA LEU A 43 -0.08 -1.48 10.64
C LEU A 43 -1.11 -2.60 10.83
N PRO A 44 -1.34 -3.15 12.04
CA PRO A 44 -2.30 -4.25 12.20
C PRO A 44 -3.73 -3.84 11.83
N ALA A 45 -4.15 -2.65 12.27
CA ALA A 45 -5.48 -2.13 11.96
C ALA A 45 -5.64 -1.79 10.47
N VAL A 46 -4.60 -1.19 9.89
CA VAL A 46 -4.52 -0.87 8.46
C VAL A 46 -4.58 -2.13 7.61
N ALA A 47 -3.80 -3.16 7.94
CA ALA A 47 -3.76 -4.42 7.19
C ALA A 47 -5.13 -5.12 7.20
N VAL A 48 -5.80 -5.17 8.36
CA VAL A 48 -7.16 -5.71 8.47
C VAL A 48 -8.14 -4.90 7.63
N PHE A 49 -8.09 -3.57 7.73
CA PHE A 49 -8.95 -2.69 6.94
C PHE A 49 -8.75 -2.91 5.43
N THR A 50 -7.51 -2.92 4.96
CA THR A 50 -7.19 -3.07 3.54
C THR A 50 -7.71 -4.39 2.98
N VAL A 51 -7.41 -5.51 3.63
CA VAL A 51 -7.84 -6.85 3.18
C VAL A 51 -9.37 -6.97 3.16
N LEU A 52 -10.04 -6.48 4.20
CA LEU A 52 -11.51 -6.52 4.26
C LEU A 52 -12.14 -5.64 3.20
N PHE A 53 -11.66 -4.39 3.05
CA PHE A 53 -12.18 -3.45 2.07
C PHE A 53 -12.01 -4.00 0.66
N GLU A 54 -10.82 -4.46 0.29
CA GLU A 54 -10.54 -4.96 -1.06
C GLU A 54 -11.33 -6.22 -1.37
N THR A 55 -11.43 -7.15 -0.41
CA THR A 55 -12.26 -8.36 -0.57
C THR A 55 -13.73 -7.97 -0.83
N CYS A 56 -14.28 -7.06 -0.03
CA CYS A 56 -15.66 -6.58 -0.19
C CYS A 56 -15.87 -5.85 -1.52
N PHE A 57 -14.96 -4.95 -1.88
CA PHE A 57 -15.01 -4.14 -3.09
C PHE A 57 -14.94 -5.03 -4.33
N ILE A 58 -13.93 -5.91 -4.42
CA ILE A 58 -13.75 -6.81 -5.55
C ILE A 58 -14.95 -7.75 -5.69
N LYS A 59 -15.45 -8.31 -4.57
CA LYS A 59 -16.66 -9.15 -4.57
C LYS A 59 -17.87 -8.41 -5.11
N ALA A 60 -18.10 -7.16 -4.69
CA ALA A 60 -19.25 -6.37 -5.12
C ALA A 60 -19.27 -6.14 -6.64
N PHE A 61 -18.12 -5.85 -7.25
CA PHE A 61 -18.02 -5.49 -8.67
C PHE A 61 -17.83 -6.68 -9.61
N LEU A 62 -17.13 -7.74 -9.16
CA LEU A 62 -16.81 -8.92 -9.97
C LEU A 62 -17.65 -10.16 -9.64
N LYS A 63 -18.45 -10.11 -8.57
CA LYS A 63 -19.43 -11.14 -8.18
C LYS A 63 -18.83 -12.55 -8.03
N PHE A 64 -17.61 -12.65 -7.49
CA PHE A 64 -16.99 -13.94 -7.19
C PHE A 64 -17.85 -14.79 -6.24
N ARG A 65 -18.01 -16.07 -6.58
CA ARG A 65 -18.83 -17.02 -5.80
C ARG A 65 -18.09 -17.54 -4.57
N ASN A 66 -16.79 -17.81 -4.69
CA ASN A 66 -15.97 -18.33 -3.60
C ASN A 66 -15.26 -17.20 -2.84
N ILE A 67 -15.92 -16.68 -1.80
CA ILE A 67 -15.38 -15.59 -0.98
C ILE A 67 -14.13 -15.99 -0.19
N LEU A 68 -14.04 -17.23 0.29
CA LEU A 68 -12.89 -17.70 1.07
C LEU A 68 -11.63 -17.72 0.20
N LYS A 69 -11.76 -18.21 -1.03
CA LYS A 69 -10.66 -18.17 -2.01
C LYS A 69 -10.27 -16.73 -2.35
N LEU A 70 -11.24 -15.83 -2.55
CA LEU A 70 -10.96 -14.41 -2.82
C LEU A 70 -10.20 -13.77 -1.66
N PHE A 71 -10.71 -13.91 -0.44
CA PHE A 71 -10.10 -13.40 0.77
C PHE A 71 -8.67 -13.91 0.96
N ALA A 72 -8.43 -15.22 0.77
CA ALA A 72 -7.10 -15.80 0.92
C ALA A 72 -6.08 -15.24 -0.10
N VAL A 73 -6.51 -15.02 -1.35
CA VAL A 73 -5.64 -14.46 -2.40
C VAL A 73 -5.36 -12.97 -2.15
N VAL A 74 -6.37 -12.19 -1.77
CA VAL A 74 -6.21 -10.77 -1.39
C VAL A 74 -5.29 -10.65 -0.18
N LEU A 75 -5.52 -11.44 0.87
CA LEU A 75 -4.68 -11.47 2.06
C LEU A 75 -3.22 -11.78 1.71
N ALA A 76 -2.96 -12.78 0.87
CA ALA A 76 -1.61 -13.13 0.45
C ALA A 76 -0.95 -12.01 -0.38
N GLY A 77 -1.70 -11.38 -1.30
CA GLY A 77 -1.22 -10.26 -2.10
C GLY A 77 -0.84 -9.04 -1.25
N ASN A 78 -1.71 -8.68 -0.31
CA ASN A 78 -1.48 -7.60 0.64
C ASN A 78 -0.30 -7.88 1.56
N LEU A 79 -0.22 -9.10 2.12
CA LEU A 79 0.88 -9.48 3.01
C LEU A 79 2.24 -9.32 2.30
N LEU A 80 2.35 -9.79 1.06
CA LEU A 80 3.56 -9.62 0.25
C LEU A 80 3.85 -8.13 -0.03
N SER A 81 2.82 -7.37 -0.39
CA SER A 81 2.96 -5.95 -0.73
C SER A 81 3.37 -5.09 0.47
N PHE A 82 2.89 -5.42 1.68
CA PHE A 82 3.36 -4.81 2.93
C PHE A 82 4.79 -5.25 3.28
N LEU A 83 5.12 -6.54 3.19
CA LEU A 83 6.42 -7.05 3.63
C LEU A 83 7.60 -6.52 2.81
N ILE A 84 7.45 -6.40 1.49
CA ILE A 84 8.56 -6.09 0.59
C ILE A 84 9.23 -4.74 0.92
N PRO A 85 8.51 -3.60 1.03
CA PRO A 85 9.12 -2.32 1.38
C PRO A 85 9.84 -2.34 2.74
N TYR A 86 9.27 -2.99 3.76
CA TYR A 86 9.90 -3.10 5.07
C TYR A 86 11.14 -4.00 5.05
N ALA A 87 11.14 -5.07 4.25
CA ALA A 87 12.29 -5.93 4.08
C ALA A 87 13.46 -5.19 3.41
N PHE A 88 13.19 -4.41 2.35
CA PHE A 88 14.21 -3.56 1.73
C PHE A 88 14.77 -2.54 2.72
N GLY A 89 13.89 -1.89 3.48
CA GLY A 89 14.30 -0.93 4.48
C GLY A 89 15.16 -1.49 5.60
N TYR A 90 14.80 -2.69 6.08
CA TYR A 90 15.57 -3.39 7.09
C TYR A 90 16.95 -3.80 6.56
N LEU A 91 17.04 -4.30 5.33
CA LEU A 91 18.33 -4.65 4.72
C LEU A 91 19.25 -3.42 4.63
N GLU A 92 18.72 -2.28 4.19
CA GLU A 92 19.48 -1.02 4.15
C GLU A 92 19.92 -0.58 5.56
N TRP A 93 19.02 -0.61 6.54
CA TRP A 93 19.34 -0.27 7.93
C TRP A 93 20.49 -1.13 8.49
N THR A 94 20.42 -2.45 8.31
CA THR A 94 21.43 -3.38 8.81
C THR A 94 22.83 -3.16 8.23
N GLN A 95 22.92 -2.58 7.03
CA GLN A 95 24.20 -2.26 6.40
C GLN A 95 24.91 -1.07 7.05
N PHE A 96 24.17 -0.14 7.67
CA PHE A 96 24.72 1.14 8.13
C PHE A 96 24.58 1.40 9.63
N HIS A 97 23.59 0.81 10.31
CA HIS A 97 23.20 1.19 11.68
C HIS A 97 23.06 -0.01 12.65
N GLY A 98 23.00 -1.25 12.15
CA GLY A 98 22.91 -2.48 12.96
C GLY A 98 21.57 -3.21 12.87
N ASN A 99 21.33 -4.19 13.75
CA ASN A 99 20.26 -5.17 13.58
C ASN A 99 18.96 -4.90 14.37
N ASN A 100 18.82 -3.71 14.96
CA ASN A 100 17.62 -3.37 15.73
C ASN A 100 16.52 -2.76 14.85
N ILE A 101 15.49 -3.55 14.56
CA ILE A 101 14.36 -3.10 13.71
C ILE A 101 13.51 -2.01 14.38
N PHE A 102 13.47 -1.95 15.71
CA PHE A 102 12.69 -0.91 16.42
C PHE A 102 13.36 0.46 16.31
N GLU A 103 14.69 0.51 16.41
CA GLU A 103 15.44 1.75 16.19
C GLU A 103 15.26 2.28 14.76
N MET A 104 15.22 1.38 13.76
CA MET A 104 14.90 1.76 12.39
C MET A 104 13.55 2.49 12.31
N PHE A 105 12.51 1.98 12.97
CA PHE A 105 11.18 2.60 12.96
C PHE A 105 11.10 3.92 13.75
N GLU A 106 11.90 4.07 14.79
CA GLU A 106 11.92 5.30 15.60
C GLU A 106 12.72 6.44 14.93
N HIS A 107 13.77 6.11 14.17
CA HIS A 107 14.72 7.10 13.64
C HIS A 107 14.60 7.41 12.15
N LEU A 108 13.75 6.69 11.41
CA LEU A 108 13.54 6.93 9.99
C LEU A 108 12.08 7.26 9.65
N PRO A 109 11.84 8.01 8.56
CA PRO A 109 10.50 8.32 8.05
C PRO A 109 9.82 7.11 7.38
N TYR A 110 9.75 5.97 8.07
CA TYR A 110 9.08 4.76 7.58
C TYR A 110 7.55 4.86 7.73
N TYR A 111 6.94 5.59 6.82
CA TYR A 111 5.50 5.54 6.57
C TYR A 111 5.10 4.20 5.92
N ILE A 112 3.93 3.65 6.29
CA ILE A 112 3.25 2.52 5.66
C ILE A 112 3.08 2.77 4.17
N ILE A 113 2.58 3.95 3.80
CA ILE A 113 2.39 4.33 2.40
C ILE A 113 3.55 5.21 1.95
N GLY A 114 4.61 4.54 1.51
CA GLY A 114 5.72 5.16 0.78
C GLY A 114 5.44 5.28 -0.74
N PRO A 115 6.25 6.07 -1.47
CA PRO A 115 6.08 6.29 -2.91
C PRO A 115 6.14 5.01 -3.75
N LEU A 116 6.85 3.97 -3.27
CA LEU A 116 6.96 2.69 -3.96
C LEU A 116 5.84 1.68 -3.59
N TYR A 117 5.12 1.89 -2.49
CA TYR A 117 4.13 0.94 -1.98
C TYR A 117 3.02 0.68 -3.01
N LEU A 118 2.42 1.74 -3.57
CA LEU A 118 1.34 1.58 -4.56
C LEU A 118 1.85 0.85 -5.81
N ILE A 119 3.08 1.12 -6.25
CA ILE A 119 3.66 0.48 -7.43
C ILE A 119 3.78 -1.02 -7.19
N PHE A 120 4.38 -1.43 -6.06
CA PHE A 120 4.51 -2.85 -5.74
C PHE A 120 3.16 -3.52 -5.59
N THR A 121 2.22 -2.87 -4.92
CA THR A 121 0.88 -3.42 -4.71
C THR A 121 0.17 -3.65 -6.05
N LEU A 122 0.19 -2.67 -6.97
CA LEU A 122 -0.41 -2.84 -8.30
C LEU A 122 0.31 -3.89 -9.15
N VAL A 123 1.65 -3.92 -9.12
CA VAL A 123 2.46 -4.87 -9.91
C VAL A 123 2.35 -6.30 -9.39
N ILE A 124 2.09 -6.50 -8.10
CA ILE A 124 1.98 -7.82 -7.49
C ILE A 124 0.53 -8.29 -7.49
N GLU A 125 -0.38 -7.51 -6.91
CA GLU A 125 -1.75 -7.97 -6.70
C GLU A 125 -2.54 -8.16 -7.99
N ILE A 126 -2.43 -7.21 -8.93
CA ILE A 126 -3.21 -7.29 -10.18
C ILE A 126 -2.88 -8.59 -10.93
N PRO A 127 -1.60 -8.92 -11.23
CA PRO A 127 -1.28 -10.17 -11.91
C PRO A 127 -1.68 -11.41 -11.11
N VAL A 128 -1.47 -11.42 -9.79
CA VAL A 128 -1.80 -12.56 -8.91
C VAL A 128 -3.30 -12.86 -8.96
N LEU A 129 -4.14 -11.86 -8.69
CA LEU A 129 -5.60 -12.02 -8.70
C LEU A 129 -6.11 -12.40 -10.10
N LEU A 130 -5.63 -11.74 -11.15
CA LEU A 130 -6.05 -12.07 -12.52
C LEU A 130 -5.68 -13.50 -12.91
N LYS A 131 -4.51 -14.01 -12.47
CA LYS A 131 -4.07 -15.38 -12.74
C LYS A 131 -4.89 -16.39 -11.93
N CYS A 132 -5.10 -16.15 -10.64
CA CYS A 132 -5.85 -17.04 -9.73
C CYS A 132 -7.33 -17.17 -10.10
N PHE A 133 -7.90 -16.13 -10.71
CA PHE A 133 -9.33 -16.05 -11.04
C PHE A 133 -9.63 -15.96 -12.55
N LYS A 134 -8.65 -16.21 -13.43
CA LYS A 134 -8.82 -16.13 -14.89
C LYS A 134 -10.06 -16.87 -15.43
N LYS A 135 -10.40 -18.01 -14.85
CA LYS A 135 -11.55 -18.85 -15.25
C LYS A 135 -12.89 -18.36 -14.68
N GLU A 136 -12.86 -17.57 -13.62
CA GLU A 136 -14.04 -17.05 -12.92
C GLU A 136 -14.38 -15.61 -13.39
N LEU A 137 -13.41 -14.93 -14.03
CA LEU A 137 -13.57 -13.58 -14.54
C LEU A 137 -14.26 -13.57 -15.91
N PRO A 138 -15.43 -12.91 -16.06
CA PRO A 138 -16.07 -12.77 -17.36
C PRO A 138 -15.31 -11.82 -18.30
N ASP A 139 -14.59 -10.85 -17.75
CA ASP A 139 -13.70 -9.94 -18.48
C ASP A 139 -12.45 -9.63 -17.65
N ILE A 140 -11.29 -10.02 -18.18
CA ILE A 140 -9.99 -9.80 -17.55
C ILE A 140 -9.64 -8.30 -17.43
N ARG A 141 -10.09 -7.47 -18.37
CA ARG A 141 -9.85 -6.01 -18.36
C ARG A 141 -10.68 -5.36 -17.27
N LYS A 142 -11.95 -5.75 -17.13
CA LYS A 142 -12.78 -5.31 -16.01
C LYS A 142 -12.17 -5.75 -14.67
N GLY A 143 -11.68 -6.99 -14.59
CA GLY A 143 -10.96 -7.49 -13.42
C GLY A 143 -9.78 -6.58 -13.03
N ALA A 144 -8.91 -6.28 -13.99
CA ALA A 144 -7.73 -5.44 -13.76
C ALA A 144 -8.09 -4.05 -13.22
N VAL A 145 -9.13 -3.43 -13.80
CA VAL A 145 -9.60 -2.10 -13.39
C VAL A 145 -10.18 -2.12 -11.98
N VAL A 146 -11.01 -3.11 -11.65
CA VAL A 146 -11.63 -3.20 -10.31
C VAL A 146 -10.58 -3.46 -9.24
N ILE A 147 -9.64 -4.38 -9.49
CA ILE A 147 -8.56 -4.69 -8.55
C ILE A 147 -7.64 -3.47 -8.36
N GLY A 148 -7.25 -2.82 -9.46
CA GLY A 148 -6.44 -1.60 -9.40
C GLY A 148 -7.15 -0.45 -8.69
N ALA A 149 -8.44 -0.25 -8.94
CA ALA A 149 -9.23 0.77 -8.25
C ALA A 149 -9.34 0.50 -6.74
N ALA A 150 -9.57 -0.76 -6.34
CA ALA A 150 -9.63 -1.13 -4.92
C ALA A 150 -8.33 -0.76 -4.19
N ASN A 151 -7.19 -1.13 -4.78
CA ASN A 151 -5.85 -0.84 -4.26
C ASN A 151 -5.51 0.66 -4.19
N VAL A 152 -5.89 1.42 -5.22
CA VAL A 152 -5.68 2.88 -5.22
C VAL A 152 -6.51 3.53 -4.12
N ILE A 153 -7.77 3.12 -3.96
CA ILE A 153 -8.67 3.67 -2.93
C ILE A 153 -8.15 3.33 -1.53
N THR A 154 -7.80 2.07 -1.26
CA THR A 154 -7.26 1.69 0.05
C THR A 154 -5.96 2.42 0.35
N THR A 155 -5.04 2.48 -0.61
CA THR A 155 -3.78 3.21 -0.45
C THR A 155 -4.01 4.69 -0.15
N LEU A 156 -4.96 5.35 -0.83
CA LEU A 156 -5.35 6.73 -0.56
C LEU A 156 -5.88 6.92 0.87
N VAL A 157 -6.79 6.03 1.30
CA VAL A 157 -7.38 6.08 2.65
C VAL A 157 -6.31 5.90 3.71
N VAL A 158 -5.44 4.90 3.55
CA VAL A 158 -4.35 4.64 4.49
C VAL A 158 -3.37 5.81 4.50
N PHE A 159 -3.03 6.38 3.35
CA PHE A 159 -2.16 7.55 3.25
C PHE A 159 -2.73 8.73 4.06
N VAL A 160 -4.02 9.05 3.91
CA VAL A 160 -4.64 10.15 4.65
C VAL A 160 -4.67 9.87 6.16
N ILE A 161 -5.08 8.67 6.56
CA ILE A 161 -5.14 8.28 7.98
C ILE A 161 -3.75 8.36 8.62
N GLU A 162 -2.76 7.81 7.93
CA GLU A 162 -1.38 7.79 8.37
C GLU A 162 -0.84 9.20 8.52
N ARG A 163 -0.96 10.07 7.52
CA ARG A 163 -0.43 11.45 7.58
C ARG A 163 -1.13 12.32 8.61
N TYR A 164 -2.37 11.98 8.98
CA TYR A 164 -3.10 12.65 10.04
C TYR A 164 -2.67 12.17 11.44
N LEU A 165 -2.42 10.87 11.62
CA LEU A 165 -2.14 10.27 12.93
C LEU A 165 -0.65 10.17 13.26
N CYS A 166 0.20 10.07 12.24
CA CYS A 166 1.64 9.94 12.32
C CYS A 166 2.26 11.08 11.53
N TYR A 167 2.77 12.07 12.24
CA TYR A 167 3.48 13.20 11.66
C TYR A 167 4.90 13.25 12.20
N GLY A 168 5.86 13.45 11.31
CA GLY A 168 7.25 13.74 11.62
C GLY A 168 7.81 14.78 10.65
N GLN A 169 9.01 15.25 10.99
CA GLN A 169 9.75 16.23 10.21
C GLN A 169 11.25 15.96 10.29
N TRP A 170 11.97 16.44 9.28
CA TRP A 170 13.43 16.45 9.26
C TRP A 170 13.98 17.56 10.15
#